data_AF-A0A2D7QQG3-F1
#
_entry.id   AF-A0A2D7QQG3-F1
#
_cell.length_a   1.000
_cell.length_b   1.000
_cell.length_c   1.000
_cell.angle_alpha   90.00
_cell.angle_beta   90.00
_cell.angle_gamma   90.00
#
_symmetry.space_group_name_H-M   'P 1'
#
loop_
_entity.id
_entity.type
_entity.pdbx_description
1 polymer ?
#
loop_
_entity_poly.entity_id
_entity_poly.type
_entity_poly.pdbx_seq_one_letter_code
_entity_poly.pdbx_strand_id
1 'polypeptide(L)'
;MKGMAEIAGRYLVDAHQIRFISIRIGNSIGGNEPNDARHCSTLLTPRDCVQLFSLSVDYQRPIKYLITYGTSGNTDGYQVGFMDIGPAVEILGYRPKDNLIQTHRHLGSSEK
;
A
#
# COMPACT_ATOMS: atom_id res chain seq x y z
N MET A 1 -13.31 -4.56 -12.36
CA MET A 1 -13.54 -5.73 -11.47
C MET A 1 -13.11 -5.50 -10.01
N LYS A 2 -11.95 -4.89 -9.69
CA LYS A 2 -11.48 -4.74 -8.30
C LYS A 2 -12.44 -3.97 -7.37
N GLY A 3 -13.08 -2.89 -7.85
CA GLY A 3 -14.07 -2.15 -7.05
C GLY A 3 -15.32 -2.97 -6.67
N MET A 4 -15.73 -3.94 -7.50
CA MET A 4 -16.83 -4.84 -7.14
C MET A 4 -16.45 -5.78 -5.99
N ALA A 5 -15.18 -6.19 -5.90
CA ALA A 5 -14.69 -7.00 -4.78
C ALA A 5 -14.74 -6.22 -3.46
N GLU A 6 -14.49 -4.91 -3.49
CA GLU A 6 -14.61 -4.05 -2.31
C GLU A 6 -16.07 -3.90 -1.87
N ILE A 7 -16.99 -3.69 -2.82
CA ILE A 7 -18.44 -3.64 -2.53
C ILE A 7 -18.92 -4.99 -1.96
N ALA A 8 -18.50 -6.11 -2.56
CA ALA A 8 -18.81 -7.44 -2.05
C ALA A 8 -18.21 -7.66 -0.64
N GLY A 9 -16.98 -7.22 -0.41
CA GLY A 9 -16.35 -7.24 0.90
C GLY A 9 -17.14 -6.46 1.94
N ARG A 10 -17.67 -5.29 1.58
CA ARG A 10 -18.53 -4.49 2.46
C ARG A 10 -19.81 -5.25 2.82
N TYR A 11 -20.45 -5.88 1.84
CA TYR A 11 -21.62 -6.73 2.06
C TYR A 11 -21.30 -7.89 3.02
N LEU A 12 -20.18 -8.58 2.84
CA LEU A 12 -19.77 -9.69 3.71
C LEU A 12 -19.54 -9.25 5.16
N VAL A 13 -19.00 -8.04 5.36
CA VAL A 13 -18.87 -7.43 6.70
C VAL A 13 -20.23 -7.19 7.33
N ASP A 14 -21.13 -6.53 6.60
CA ASP A 14 -22.43 -6.12 7.12
C ASP A 14 -23.35 -7.33 7.37
N ALA A 15 -23.44 -8.26 6.42
CA ALA A 15 -24.35 -9.40 6.45
C ALA A 15 -23.82 -10.60 7.24
N HIS A 16 -22.50 -10.82 7.24
CA HIS A 16 -21.89 -12.05 7.76
C HIS A 16 -20.80 -11.83 8.80
N GLN A 17 -20.53 -10.57 9.19
CA GLN A 17 -19.54 -10.23 10.22
C GLN A 17 -18.11 -10.69 9.90
N ILE A 18 -17.84 -11.02 8.64
CA ILE A 18 -16.52 -11.38 8.12
C ILE A 18 -15.65 -10.13 8.08
N ARG A 19 -14.36 -10.26 8.44
CA ARG A 19 -13.41 -9.16 8.28
C ARG A 19 -12.90 -9.11 6.84
N PHE A 20 -12.89 -7.91 6.26
CA PHE A 20 -12.41 -7.64 4.93
C PHE A 20 -11.44 -6.46 4.93
N ILE A 21 -10.21 -6.73 4.48
CA ILE A 21 -9.16 -5.71 4.31
C ILE A 21 -8.77 -5.70 2.83
N SER A 22 -9.08 -4.60 2.14
CA SER A 22 -8.67 -4.36 0.75
C SER A 22 -7.34 -3.61 0.71
N ILE A 23 -6.33 -4.23 0.12
CA ILE A 23 -5.06 -3.58 -0.19
C ILE A 23 -5.02 -3.26 -1.68
N ARG A 24 -5.07 -1.97 -2.01
CA ARG A 24 -4.93 -1.45 -3.37
C ARG A 24 -3.45 -1.33 -3.72
N ILE A 25 -2.88 -2.41 -4.23
CA ILE A 25 -1.46 -2.48 -4.61
C ILE A 25 -1.19 -1.43 -5.71
N GLY A 26 -0.20 -0.56 -5.48
CA GLY A 26 0.23 0.42 -6.46
C GLY A 26 0.96 -0.24 -7.63
N ASN A 27 2.14 -0.77 -7.35
CA ASN A 27 2.92 -1.57 -8.29
C ASN A 27 3.70 -2.66 -7.54
N SER A 28 3.87 -3.83 -8.15
CA SER A 28 4.69 -4.92 -7.61
C SER A 28 5.36 -5.66 -8.76
N ILE A 29 6.68 -5.61 -8.80
CA ILE A 29 7.51 -6.19 -9.88
C ILE A 29 8.40 -7.32 -9.38
N GLY A 30 8.23 -7.75 -8.12
CA GLY A 30 9.05 -8.80 -7.49
C GLY A 30 10.46 -8.37 -7.07
N GLY A 31 10.87 -7.14 -7.40
CA GLY A 31 12.14 -6.54 -7.00
C GLY A 31 11.98 -5.22 -6.25
N ASN A 32 13.10 -4.64 -5.84
CA ASN A 32 13.15 -3.37 -5.09
C ASN A 32 13.52 -2.16 -5.96
N GLU A 33 13.95 -2.40 -7.20
CA GLU A 33 14.46 -1.37 -8.09
C GLU A 33 13.32 -0.79 -8.95
N PRO A 34 13.04 0.52 -8.89
CA PRO A 34 12.03 1.14 -9.73
C PRO A 34 12.54 1.23 -11.19
N ASN A 35 11.64 1.00 -12.16
CA ASN A 35 11.99 1.07 -13.58
C ASN A 35 11.81 2.48 -14.16
N ASP A 36 10.96 3.29 -13.54
CA ASP A 36 10.60 4.63 -13.98
C ASP A 36 10.21 5.51 -12.78
N ALA A 37 10.02 6.80 -13.03
CA ALA A 37 9.62 7.76 -12.00
C ALA A 37 8.26 7.43 -11.35
N ARG A 38 7.36 6.75 -12.05
CA ARG A 38 6.08 6.30 -11.49
C ARG A 38 6.32 5.18 -10.48
N HIS A 39 7.25 4.26 -10.72
CA HIS A 39 7.58 3.20 -9.77
C HIS A 39 8.17 3.78 -8.48
N CYS A 40 8.88 4.92 -8.54
CA CYS A 40 9.37 5.59 -7.34
C CYS A 40 8.25 5.97 -6.36
N SER A 41 7.04 6.30 -6.85
CA SER A 41 5.89 6.62 -6.01
C SER A 41 4.98 5.42 -5.72
N THR A 42 4.94 4.44 -6.63
CA THR A 42 3.91 3.38 -6.60
C THR A 42 4.40 2.02 -6.14
N LEU A 43 5.71 1.75 -6.13
CA LEU A 43 6.24 0.42 -5.86
C LEU A 43 6.05 0.02 -4.40
N LEU A 44 5.59 -1.22 -4.23
CA LEU A 44 5.59 -1.98 -2.99
C LEU A 44 6.68 -3.05 -3.07
N THR A 45 7.76 -2.89 -2.30
CA THR A 45 8.85 -3.88 -2.27
C THR A 45 8.36 -5.20 -1.65
N PRO A 46 8.95 -6.36 -1.98
CA PRO A 46 8.57 -7.64 -1.38
C PRO A 46 8.64 -7.66 0.15
N ARG A 47 9.64 -7.00 0.74
CA ARG A 47 9.79 -6.88 2.20
C ARG A 47 8.60 -6.15 2.84
N ASP A 48 8.25 -4.99 2.28
CA ASP A 48 7.15 -4.18 2.77
C ASP A 48 5.78 -4.83 2.48
N CYS A 49 5.67 -5.54 1.35
CA CYS A 49 4.52 -6.37 0.99
C CYS A 49 4.25 -7.44 2.06
N VAL A 50 5.28 -8.22 2.43
CA VAL A 50 5.16 -9.26 3.47
C VAL A 50 4.71 -8.65 4.79
N GLN A 51 5.28 -7.52 5.19
CA GLN A 51 4.87 -6.83 6.42
C GLN A 51 3.39 -6.43 6.36
N LEU A 52 2.95 -5.76 5.28
CA LEU A 52 1.58 -5.27 5.14
C LEU A 52 0.54 -6.39 5.14
N PHE A 53 0.81 -7.47 4.39
CA PHE A 53 -0.10 -8.61 4.33
C PHE A 53 -0.12 -9.42 5.63
N SER A 54 1.02 -9.61 6.29
CA SER A 54 1.06 -10.29 7.60
C SER A 54 0.24 -9.52 8.64
N LEU A 55 0.43 -8.20 8.74
CA LEU A 55 -0.36 -7.34 9.63
C LEU A 55 -1.86 -7.38 9.31
N SER A 56 -2.22 -7.50 8.04
CA SER A 56 -3.62 -7.57 7.62
C SER A 56 -4.27 -8.91 8.00
N VAL A 57 -3.56 -10.02 7.83
CA VAL A 57 -4.03 -11.36 8.19
C VAL A 57 -4.15 -11.50 9.72
N ASP A 58 -3.16 -11.00 10.46
CA ASP A 58 -3.09 -11.11 11.91
C ASP A 58 -4.00 -10.10 12.65
N TYR A 59 -4.66 -9.19 11.93
CA TYR A 59 -5.49 -8.15 12.52
C TYR A 59 -6.74 -8.73 13.20
N GLN A 60 -6.77 -8.69 14.53
CA GLN A 60 -7.91 -9.15 15.36
C GLN A 60 -8.68 -8.02 16.06
N ARG A 61 -8.40 -6.77 15.70
CA ARG A 61 -8.98 -5.56 16.30
C ARG A 61 -10.38 -5.24 15.74
N PRO A 62 -11.10 -4.23 16.28
CA PRO A 62 -12.53 -4.04 16.00
C PRO A 62 -12.87 -3.63 14.56
N ILE A 63 -11.92 -3.11 13.77
CA ILE A 63 -12.21 -2.72 12.39
C ILE A 63 -12.45 -3.98 11.55
N LYS A 64 -13.64 -4.06 10.95
CA LYS A 64 -14.01 -5.19 10.08
C LYS A 64 -13.91 -4.87 8.59
N TYR A 65 -13.99 -3.60 8.20
CA TYR A 65 -13.85 -3.18 6.82
C TYR A 65 -12.77 -2.11 6.72
N LEU A 66 -11.73 -2.40 5.93
CA LEU A 66 -10.61 -1.49 5.71
C LEU A 66 -10.26 -1.45 4.23
N ILE A 67 -10.01 -0.24 3.70
CA ILE A 67 -9.38 -0.04 2.41
C ILE A 67 -8.11 0.78 2.66
N THR A 68 -6.99 0.35 2.10
CA THR A 68 -5.74 1.10 2.14
C THR A 68 -4.95 0.86 0.85
N TYR A 69 -4.06 1.78 0.50
CA TYR A 69 -3.11 1.53 -0.57
C TYR A 69 -1.95 0.67 -0.08
N GLY A 70 -1.40 -0.13 -0.99
CA GLY A 70 -0.20 -0.94 -0.77
C GLY A 70 0.96 -0.37 -1.57
N THR A 71 1.75 0.50 -0.94
CA THR A 71 3.05 0.99 -1.41
C THR A 71 4.06 0.91 -0.28
N SER A 72 5.35 0.94 -0.63
CA SER A 72 6.40 1.26 0.35
C SER A 72 6.26 2.70 0.85
N GLY A 73 7.14 3.14 1.74
CA GLY A 73 7.12 4.45 2.38
C GLY A 73 7.54 5.59 1.44
N ASN A 74 7.05 5.58 0.21
CA ASN A 74 7.44 6.43 -0.92
C ASN A 74 6.92 7.86 -0.74
N THR A 75 7.57 8.60 0.15
CA THR A 75 7.31 10.00 0.41
C THR A 75 8.62 10.76 0.54
N ASP A 76 8.70 11.93 -0.10
CA ASP A 76 9.62 12.99 0.32
C ASP A 76 8.73 14.17 0.77
N GLY A 77 9.15 14.98 1.74
CA GLY A 77 8.27 15.99 2.34
C GLY A 77 7.61 16.98 1.34
N TYR A 78 8.11 17.07 0.10
CA TYR A 78 7.55 17.87 -1.00
C TYR A 78 6.74 17.04 -2.01
N GLN A 79 7.02 15.74 -2.16
CA GLN A 79 6.30 14.75 -2.95
C GLN A 79 5.79 13.62 -2.05
N VAL A 80 4.54 13.75 -1.61
CA VAL A 80 3.80 12.63 -1.03
C VAL A 80 3.41 11.71 -2.20
N GLY A 81 3.76 10.42 -2.14
CA GLY A 81 3.18 9.44 -3.04
C GLY A 81 1.65 9.59 -3.04
N PHE A 82 1.02 9.66 -4.21
CA PHE A 82 -0.42 9.98 -4.34
C PHE A 82 -1.37 8.89 -3.81
N MET A 83 -0.81 7.85 -3.17
CA MET A 83 -1.51 6.70 -2.61
C MET A 83 -1.46 6.76 -1.09
N ASP A 84 -2.62 6.95 -0.47
CA ASP A 84 -2.74 7.07 0.98
C ASP A 84 -2.57 5.72 1.69
N ILE A 85 -1.43 5.56 2.36
CA ILE A 85 -1.12 4.41 3.23
C ILE A 85 -1.44 4.68 4.71
N GLY A 86 -1.98 5.86 5.05
CA GLY A 86 -2.35 6.25 6.42
C GLY A 86 -3.17 5.19 7.15
N PRO A 87 -4.23 4.62 6.55
CA PRO A 87 -5.01 3.57 7.20
C PRO A 87 -4.18 2.32 7.54
N ALA A 88 -3.23 1.91 6.69
CA ALA A 88 -2.32 0.81 7.01
C ALA A 88 -1.40 1.16 8.20
N VAL A 89 -0.87 2.39 8.22
CA VAL A 89 0.05 2.86 9.26
C VAL A 89 -0.65 2.99 10.62
N GLU A 90 -1.86 3.56 10.64
CA GLU A 90 -2.63 3.87 11.84
C GLU A 90 -3.39 2.67 12.38
N ILE A 91 -4.04 1.90 11.50
CA ILE A 91 -4.95 0.81 11.92
C ILE A 91 -4.17 -0.50 12.03
N LEU A 92 -3.38 -0.85 11.00
CA LEU A 92 -2.66 -2.12 10.96
C LEU A 92 -1.29 -2.04 11.65
N GLY A 93 -0.77 -0.84 11.91
CA GLY A 93 0.58 -0.67 12.47
C GLY A 93 1.69 -0.86 11.42
N TYR A 94 1.37 -0.69 10.15
CA TYR A 94 2.34 -0.80 9.05
C TYR A 94 3.48 0.23 9.21
N ARG A 95 4.72 -0.22 8.99
CA ARG A 95 5.94 0.56 9.16
C ARG A 95 6.90 0.23 8.02
N PRO A 96 6.64 0.76 6.81
CA PRO A 96 7.45 0.45 5.64
C PRO A 96 8.92 0.78 5.89
N LYS A 97 9.79 -0.06 5.32
CA LYS A 97 11.24 0.06 5.46
C LYS A 97 11.89 0.67 4.23
N ASP A 98 11.24 0.56 3.07
CA ASP A 98 11.76 1.06 1.82
C ASP A 98 11.11 2.40 1.45
N ASN A 99 11.89 3.27 0.81
CA ASN A 99 11.43 4.55 0.26
C ASN A 99 12.14 4.81 -1.06
N LEU A 100 11.39 4.65 -2.15
CA LEU A 100 11.94 4.74 -3.49
C LEU A 100 12.11 6.17 -3.98
N ILE A 101 11.26 7.11 -3.53
CA ILE A 101 11.41 8.53 -3.85
C ILE A 101 12.75 9.06 -3.32
N GLN A 102 13.10 8.71 -2.08
CA GLN A 102 14.35 9.18 -1.47
C GLN A 102 15.59 8.55 -2.11
N THR A 103 15.54 7.25 -2.43
CA THR A 103 16.68 6.53 -3.00
C THR A 103 16.89 6.81 -4.48
N HIS A 104 15.83 7.16 -5.23
CA HIS A 104 15.87 7.32 -6.68
C HIS A 104 15.45 8.72 -7.15
N ARG A 105 15.65 9.73 -6.30
CA ARG A 105 15.28 11.13 -6.56
C ARG A 105 15.79 11.68 -7.90
N HIS A 106 16.93 11.15 -8.36
CA HIS A 106 17.58 11.54 -9.62
C HIS A 106 16.90 10.99 -10.89
N LEU A 107 16.11 9.91 -10.79
CA LEU A 107 15.40 9.33 -11.94
C LEU A 107 14.29 10.26 -12.47
N GLY A 108 13.78 11.18 -11.64
CA GLY A 108 12.84 12.22 -12.07
C GLY A 108 13.51 13.51 -12.58
N SER A 109 14.85 13.58 -12.57
CA SER A 109 15.62 14.76 -13.00
C SER A 109 16.34 14.55 -14.34
N SER A 110 16.19 13.38 -14.96
CA SER A 110 16.74 13.07 -16.27
C SER A 110 15.64 13.07 -17.32
N GLU A 111 15.01 14.22 -17.52
CA GLU A 111 14.40 14.61 -18.77
C GLU A 111 14.32 16.14 -18.80
N LYS A 112 14.89 16.71 -19.85
CA LYS A 112 14.86 18.14 -20.20
C LYS A 112 13.48 18.51 -20.72
#